data_AF-A0A2D4NX67-F1
#
_entry.id   AF-A0A2D4NX67-F1
#
_cell.length_a   1.000
_cell.length_b   1.000
_cell.length_c   1.000
_cell.angle_alpha   90.00
_cell.angle_beta   90.00
_cell.angle_gamma   90.00
#
_symmetry.space_group_name_H-M   'P 1'
#
loop_
_entity.id
_entity.type
_entity.pdbx_description
1 polymer ?
#
loop_
_entity_poly.entity_id
_entity_poly.type
_entity_poly.pdbx_seq_one_letter_code
_entity_poly.pdbx_strand_id
1 'polypeptide(L)'
;DGVGTKLKIAQLCNKHNAIGQDLVAMCVNDILAQGAEPLFFLDYFACGKLDVRMAQTIIAGIAEACKLAGCALLGGETAEMPGMYPPGEYDLGGFAVGAVERGQMLPQLDKITDGDVVLGIASSGIHSNGFSLVRKIVERSSLDFSSPSVGDCPEQTLGEQLLTPTKIYSKILLPVLRSGDVKAYAHITGG
;
A
#
# COMPACT_ATOMS: atom_id res chain seq x y z
N ASP A 1 5.07 -7.70 0.37
CA ASP A 1 5.10 -6.68 -0.70
C ASP A 1 5.98 -5.51 -0.31
N GLY A 2 6.15 -4.55 -1.23
CA GLY A 2 6.87 -3.30 -0.98
C GLY A 2 6.06 -2.10 -1.48
N VAL A 3 6.48 -0.89 -1.12
CA VAL A 3 5.83 0.37 -1.54
C VAL A 3 6.24 0.77 -2.96
N GLY A 4 7.38 0.28 -3.43
CA GLY A 4 7.89 0.56 -4.77
C GLY A 4 8.36 2.00 -4.96
N THR A 5 8.34 2.49 -6.19
CA THR A 5 8.95 3.79 -6.54
C THR A 5 8.17 5.02 -6.05
N LYS A 6 7.03 4.83 -5.38
CA LYS A 6 6.35 5.89 -4.61
C LYS A 6 7.25 6.46 -3.51
N LEU A 7 8.14 5.64 -2.96
CA LEU A 7 9.17 6.06 -1.98
C LEU A 7 10.03 7.21 -2.48
N LYS A 8 10.31 7.26 -3.79
CA LYS A 8 11.11 8.34 -4.39
C LYS A 8 10.40 9.70 -4.31
N ILE A 9 9.07 9.72 -4.50
CA ILE A 9 8.30 10.96 -4.34
C ILE A 9 8.24 11.36 -2.86
N ALA A 10 8.04 10.40 -1.97
CA ALA A 10 8.04 10.63 -0.52
C ALA A 10 9.35 11.25 -0.03
N GLN A 11 10.49 10.72 -0.51
CA GLN A 11 11.84 11.23 -0.25
C GLN A 11 12.04 12.64 -0.81
N LEU A 12 11.65 12.89 -2.06
CA LEU A 12 11.76 14.22 -2.68
C LEU A 12 10.89 15.27 -1.98
N CYS A 13 9.71 14.90 -1.50
CA CYS A 13 8.80 15.80 -0.80
C CYS A 13 9.07 15.91 0.70
N ASN A 14 9.98 15.10 1.24
CA ASN A 14 10.20 14.91 2.68
C ASN A 14 8.89 14.65 3.46
N LYS A 15 8.03 13.77 2.90
CA LYS A 15 6.71 13.40 3.46
C LYS A 15 6.61 11.89 3.56
N HIS A 16 6.57 11.37 4.77
CA HIS A 16 6.70 9.92 5.05
C HIS A 16 5.54 9.32 5.84
N ASN A 17 4.61 10.15 6.30
CA ASN A 17 3.49 9.78 7.16
C ASN A 17 2.55 8.74 6.54
N ALA A 18 2.38 8.74 5.22
CA ALA A 18 1.48 7.81 4.51
C ALA A 18 2.15 6.47 4.16
N ILE A 19 3.47 6.40 4.19
CA ILE A 19 4.24 5.31 3.59
C ILE A 19 4.08 4.00 4.37
N GLY A 20 3.95 4.07 5.69
CA GLY A 20 3.65 2.89 6.50
C GLY A 20 2.31 2.25 6.14
N GLN A 21 1.30 3.08 5.84
CA GLN A 21 0.00 2.57 5.39
C GLN A 21 0.07 1.97 3.99
N ASP A 22 0.80 2.60 3.07
CA ASP A 22 1.03 2.06 1.74
C ASP A 22 1.61 0.64 1.80
N LEU A 23 2.60 0.43 2.67
CA LEU A 23 3.26 -0.88 2.83
C LEU A 23 2.28 -1.96 3.33
N VAL A 24 1.54 -1.66 4.40
CA VAL A 24 0.57 -2.61 4.97
C VAL A 24 -0.55 -2.89 3.98
N ALA A 25 -1.10 -1.86 3.34
CA ALA A 25 -2.21 -1.97 2.41
C ALA A 25 -1.89 -2.89 1.24
N MET A 26 -0.68 -2.79 0.67
CA MET A 26 -0.24 -3.67 -0.41
C MET A 26 -0.30 -5.14 0.00
N CYS A 27 0.19 -5.49 1.19
CA CYS A 27 0.21 -6.88 1.63
C CYS A 27 -1.20 -7.39 2.03
N VAL A 28 -1.94 -6.61 2.82
CA VAL A 28 -3.22 -7.09 3.39
C VAL A 28 -4.34 -7.15 2.35
N ASN A 29 -4.33 -6.26 1.35
CA ASN A 29 -5.30 -6.32 0.27
C ASN A 29 -5.07 -7.53 -0.66
N ASP A 30 -3.82 -7.99 -0.82
CA ASP A 30 -3.51 -9.22 -1.56
C ASP A 30 -3.98 -10.47 -0.80
N ILE A 31 -3.87 -10.48 0.53
CA ILE A 31 -4.43 -11.56 1.37
C ILE A 31 -5.95 -11.67 1.17
N LEU A 32 -6.65 -10.54 1.06
CA LEU A 32 -8.11 -10.54 0.82
C LEU A 32 -8.49 -11.17 -0.52
N ALA A 33 -7.60 -11.19 -1.52
CA ALA A 33 -7.87 -11.86 -2.79
C ALA A 33 -8.07 -13.37 -2.65
N GLN A 34 -7.59 -13.95 -1.55
CA GLN A 34 -7.84 -15.35 -1.20
C GLN A 34 -9.06 -15.54 -0.28
N GLY A 35 -9.78 -14.45 0.07
CA GLY A 35 -10.83 -14.47 1.08
C GLY A 35 -10.31 -14.58 2.53
N ALA A 36 -9.00 -14.36 2.73
CA ALA A 36 -8.35 -14.54 4.02
C ALA A 36 -8.40 -13.28 4.88
N GLU A 37 -8.48 -13.50 6.19
CA GLU A 37 -8.37 -12.46 7.21
C GLU A 37 -6.91 -12.23 7.58
N PRO A 38 -6.41 -10.99 7.50
CA PRO A 38 -5.07 -10.66 7.98
C PRO A 38 -4.97 -10.88 9.50
N LEU A 39 -3.98 -11.66 9.94
CA LEU A 39 -3.74 -11.95 11.36
C LEU A 39 -2.62 -11.07 11.92
N PHE A 40 -1.49 -11.04 11.22
CA PHE A 40 -0.34 -10.26 11.65
C PHE A 40 0.56 -9.80 10.51
N PHE A 41 1.41 -8.81 10.83
CA PHE A 41 2.32 -8.14 9.93
C PHE A 41 3.73 -8.06 10.53
N LEU A 42 4.74 -8.15 9.68
CA LEU A 42 6.13 -7.83 9.98
C LEU A 42 6.70 -6.89 8.91
N ASP A 43 7.54 -5.95 9.33
CA ASP A 43 8.21 -5.01 8.43
C ASP A 43 9.73 -5.22 8.35
N TYR A 44 10.30 -4.80 7.23
CA TYR A 44 11.73 -4.73 7.00
C TYR A 44 12.06 -3.34 6.46
N PHE A 45 12.86 -2.58 7.21
CA PHE A 45 13.29 -1.23 6.86
C PHE A 45 14.77 -1.26 6.49
N ALA A 46 15.11 -0.84 5.27
CA ALA A 46 16.50 -0.69 4.84
C ALA A 46 16.80 0.76 4.46
N CYS A 47 17.96 1.28 4.82
CA CYS A 47 18.35 2.65 4.46
C CYS A 47 19.85 2.82 4.28
N GLY A 48 20.26 3.92 3.65
CA GLY A 48 21.69 4.26 3.52
C GLY A 48 22.30 4.75 4.82
N LYS A 49 21.59 5.68 5.49
CA LYS A 49 21.90 6.19 6.82
C LYS A 49 20.59 6.36 7.57
N LEU A 50 20.53 5.85 8.80
CA LEU A 50 19.32 5.87 9.60
C LEU A 50 19.02 7.29 10.09
N ASP A 51 17.92 7.85 9.59
CA ASP A 51 17.24 8.97 10.22
C ASP A 51 16.17 8.43 11.17
N VAL A 52 16.43 8.54 12.47
CA VAL A 52 15.55 8.02 13.52
C VAL A 52 14.16 8.65 13.49
N ARG A 53 14.04 9.95 13.17
CA ARG A 53 12.74 10.64 13.17
C ARG A 53 11.89 10.20 11.98
N MET A 54 12.53 10.05 10.82
CA MET A 54 11.90 9.52 9.62
C MET A 54 11.43 8.07 9.84
N ALA A 55 12.31 7.22 10.35
CA ALA A 55 11.99 5.81 10.64
C ALA A 55 10.83 5.71 11.66
N GLN A 56 10.85 6.50 12.73
CA GLN A 56 9.75 6.56 13.71
C GLN A 56 8.42 6.96 13.07
N THR A 57 8.43 7.93 12.15
CA THR A 57 7.22 8.36 11.43
C THR A 57 6.63 7.22 10.59
N ILE A 58 7.50 6.48 9.90
CA ILE A 58 7.09 5.36 9.04
C ILE A 58 6.56 4.20 9.90
N ILE A 59 7.29 3.80 10.94
CA ILE A 59 6.92 2.70 11.84
C ILE A 59 5.59 3.01 12.56
N ALA A 60 5.39 4.26 13.00
CA ALA A 60 4.10 4.69 13.55
C ALA A 60 2.96 4.53 12.53
N GLY A 61 3.20 4.89 11.27
CA GLY A 61 2.26 4.67 10.17
C GLY A 61 1.95 3.19 9.93
N ILE A 62 2.94 2.30 10.01
CA ILE A 62 2.75 0.84 9.90
C ILE A 62 1.86 0.34 11.05
N ALA A 63 2.15 0.76 12.28
CA ALA A 63 1.39 0.35 13.46
C ALA A 63 -0.08 0.79 13.37
N GLU A 64 -0.35 2.04 12.99
CA GLU A 64 -1.72 2.51 12.78
C GLU A 64 -2.42 1.79 11.61
N ALA A 65 -1.70 1.52 10.53
CA ALA A 65 -2.22 0.77 9.40
C ALA A 65 -2.57 -0.68 9.75
N CYS A 66 -1.79 -1.35 10.61
CA CYS A 66 -2.14 -2.68 11.11
C CYS A 66 -3.44 -2.65 11.92
N LYS A 67 -3.64 -1.63 12.77
CA LYS A 67 -4.91 -1.42 13.49
C LYS A 67 -6.08 -1.19 12.53
N LEU A 68 -5.88 -0.40 11.48
CA LEU A 68 -6.89 -0.19 10.43
C LEU A 68 -7.20 -1.50 9.68
N ALA A 69 -6.18 -2.32 9.41
CA ALA A 69 -6.32 -3.59 8.73
C ALA A 69 -6.94 -4.70 9.59
N GLY A 70 -6.91 -4.54 10.91
CA GLY A 70 -7.40 -5.56 11.85
C GLY A 70 -6.39 -6.65 12.17
N CYS A 71 -5.09 -6.40 11.94
CA CYS A 71 -4.01 -7.33 12.24
C CYS A 71 -3.05 -6.78 13.30
N ALA A 72 -2.25 -7.67 13.91
CA ALA A 72 -1.20 -7.30 14.84
C ALA A 72 0.11 -6.97 14.12
N LEU A 73 0.83 -5.94 14.56
CA LEU A 73 2.24 -5.74 14.19
C LEU A 73 3.09 -6.55 15.18
N LEU A 74 3.75 -7.63 14.72
CA LEU A 74 4.54 -8.49 15.62
C LEU A 74 5.98 -8.00 15.81
N GLY A 75 6.48 -7.23 14.87
CA GLY A 75 7.82 -6.68 14.91
C GLY A 75 8.33 -6.37 13.52
N GLY A 76 9.55 -5.89 13.45
CA GLY A 76 10.24 -5.63 12.22
C GLY A 76 11.75 -5.65 12.41
N GLU A 77 12.47 -5.48 11.32
CA GLU A 77 13.92 -5.44 11.30
C GLU A 77 14.41 -4.17 10.60
N THR A 78 15.52 -3.59 11.08
CA THR A 78 16.11 -2.37 10.52
C THR A 78 17.55 -2.60 10.10
N ALA A 79 17.86 -2.32 8.83
CA ALA A 79 19.20 -2.45 8.26
C ALA A 79 19.74 -1.10 7.75
N GLU A 80 20.92 -0.70 8.26
CA GLU A 80 21.68 0.43 7.72
C GLU A 80 22.77 -0.10 6.77
N MET A 81 22.68 0.26 5.49
CA MET A 81 23.50 -0.28 4.41
C MET A 81 23.99 0.86 3.47
N PRO A 82 24.97 1.69 3.91
CA PRO A 82 25.43 2.86 3.17
C PRO A 82 26.10 2.53 1.82
N GLY A 83 26.56 1.27 1.65
CA GLY A 83 27.10 0.79 0.37
C GLY A 83 26.03 0.38 -0.64
N MET A 84 24.76 0.24 -0.21
CA MET A 84 23.64 -0.20 -1.05
C MET A 84 22.67 0.95 -1.36
N TYR A 85 22.39 1.79 -0.37
CA TYR A 85 21.47 2.92 -0.50
C TYR A 85 22.21 4.25 -0.27
N PRO A 86 21.96 5.27 -1.11
CA PRO A 86 22.46 6.62 -0.87
C PRO A 86 21.95 7.20 0.47
N PRO A 87 22.67 8.19 1.04
CA PRO A 87 22.18 8.92 2.21
C PRO A 87 20.79 9.54 1.97
N GLY A 88 19.87 9.32 2.92
CA GLY A 88 18.48 9.80 2.83
C GLY A 88 17.54 8.91 2.01
N GLU A 89 18.06 7.87 1.35
CA GLU A 89 17.23 6.87 0.70
C GLU A 89 16.98 5.66 1.62
N TYR A 90 15.76 5.13 1.49
CA TYR A 90 15.31 3.94 2.18
C TYR A 90 14.39 3.11 1.28
N ASP A 91 14.23 1.85 1.67
CA ASP A 91 13.35 0.86 1.08
C ASP A 91 12.59 0.10 2.18
N LEU A 92 11.41 -0.40 1.84
CA LEU A 92 10.51 -1.07 2.77
C LEU A 92 10.02 -2.38 2.19
N GLY A 93 10.24 -3.46 2.94
CA GLY A 93 9.61 -4.75 2.74
C GLY A 93 8.55 -4.99 3.82
N GLY A 94 7.47 -5.65 3.42
CA GLY A 94 6.36 -6.01 4.29
C GLY A 94 6.00 -7.47 4.09
N PHE A 95 5.65 -8.12 5.18
CA PHE A 95 5.18 -9.50 5.19
C PHE A 95 3.92 -9.59 6.03
N ALA A 96 2.87 -10.18 5.48
CA ALA A 96 1.60 -10.36 6.16
C ALA A 96 1.22 -11.85 6.14
N VAL A 97 0.62 -12.31 7.25
CA VAL A 97 0.03 -13.64 7.36
C VAL A 97 -1.46 -13.50 7.57
N GLY A 98 -2.22 -14.28 6.81
CA GLY A 98 -3.67 -14.36 6.94
C GLY A 98 -4.16 -15.81 7.01
N ALA A 99 -5.43 -15.97 7.36
CA ALA A 99 -6.09 -17.27 7.43
C ALA A 99 -7.50 -17.23 6.82
N VAL A 100 -7.89 -18.36 6.25
CA VAL A 100 -9.20 -18.59 5.64
C VAL A 100 -9.65 -20.00 5.97
N GLU A 101 -10.94 -20.15 6.22
CA GLU A 101 -11.53 -21.46 6.48
C GLU A 101 -11.46 -22.35 5.23
N ARG A 102 -11.25 -23.64 5.45
CA ARG A 102 -11.19 -24.61 4.34
C ARG A 102 -12.52 -24.58 3.59
N GLY A 103 -12.44 -24.43 2.27
CA GLY A 103 -13.61 -24.34 1.39
C GLY A 103 -14.21 -22.94 1.23
N GLN A 104 -13.68 -21.92 1.92
CA GLN A 104 -14.08 -20.52 1.74
C GLN A 104 -13.07 -19.69 0.93
N MET A 105 -12.02 -20.32 0.40
CA MET A 105 -11.01 -19.66 -0.42
C MET A 105 -11.62 -19.05 -1.69
N LEU A 106 -11.09 -17.90 -2.06
CA LEU A 106 -11.30 -17.28 -3.37
C LEU A 106 -10.08 -17.52 -4.28
N PRO A 107 -10.28 -17.51 -5.61
CA PRO A 107 -11.56 -17.51 -6.32
C PRO A 107 -12.26 -18.88 -6.31
N GLN A 108 -13.59 -18.88 -6.34
CA GLN A 108 -14.45 -20.05 -6.52
C GLN A 108 -14.76 -20.22 -8.02
N LEU A 109 -13.75 -20.71 -8.75
CA LEU A 109 -13.77 -20.76 -10.22
C LEU A 109 -14.95 -21.53 -10.81
N ASP A 110 -15.44 -22.54 -10.10
CA ASP A 110 -16.60 -23.38 -10.46
C ASP A 110 -17.93 -22.61 -10.43
N LYS A 111 -18.02 -21.54 -9.66
CA LYS A 111 -19.22 -20.71 -9.56
C LYS A 111 -19.25 -19.53 -10.52
N ILE A 112 -18.10 -19.19 -11.12
CA ILE A 112 -18.00 -18.08 -12.07
C ILE A 112 -18.63 -18.50 -13.39
N THR A 113 -19.56 -17.71 -13.89
CA THR A 113 -20.33 -18.01 -15.11
C THR A 113 -20.58 -16.74 -15.91
N ASP A 114 -20.83 -16.92 -17.21
CA ASP A 114 -21.32 -15.86 -18.08
C ASP A 114 -22.58 -15.21 -17.47
N GLY A 115 -22.61 -13.88 -17.48
CA GLY A 115 -23.65 -13.07 -16.84
C GLY A 115 -23.32 -12.57 -15.43
N ASP A 116 -22.19 -13.00 -14.85
CA ASP A 116 -21.70 -12.45 -13.58
C ASP A 116 -21.34 -10.95 -13.69
N VAL A 117 -21.53 -10.25 -12.58
CA VAL A 117 -21.28 -8.81 -12.47
C VAL A 117 -19.94 -8.54 -11.80
N VAL A 118 -19.16 -7.64 -12.39
CA VAL A 118 -17.92 -7.11 -11.78
C VAL A 118 -18.24 -5.80 -11.06
N LEU A 119 -18.02 -5.76 -9.75
CA LEU A 119 -18.18 -4.56 -8.94
C LEU A 119 -16.80 -3.94 -8.65
N GLY A 120 -16.62 -2.69 -9.09
CA GLY A 120 -15.42 -1.91 -8.82
C GLY A 120 -15.55 -1.14 -7.50
N ILE A 121 -14.55 -1.25 -6.63
CA ILE A 121 -14.41 -0.41 -5.44
C ILE A 121 -13.40 0.69 -5.74
N ALA A 122 -13.83 1.95 -5.56
CA ALA A 122 -12.98 3.10 -5.83
C ALA A 122 -11.70 3.08 -5.00
N SER A 123 -10.57 3.25 -5.68
CA SER A 123 -9.27 3.53 -5.07
C SER A 123 -9.25 4.95 -4.47
N SER A 124 -8.21 5.24 -3.68
CA SER A 124 -7.92 6.57 -3.16
C SER A 124 -7.02 7.39 -4.10
N GLY A 125 -6.67 6.83 -5.27
CA GLY A 125 -5.69 7.39 -6.19
C GLY A 125 -4.91 6.29 -6.90
N ILE A 126 -3.63 6.52 -7.15
CA ILE A 126 -2.72 5.60 -7.87
C ILE A 126 -2.23 4.44 -6.96
N HIS A 127 -2.49 4.53 -5.66
CA HIS A 127 -2.04 3.56 -4.66
C HIS A 127 -0.51 3.46 -4.61
N SER A 128 0.09 2.28 -4.74
CA SER A 128 1.55 2.07 -4.68
C SER A 128 2.13 1.48 -5.96
N ASN A 129 1.41 1.60 -7.09
CA ASN A 129 1.85 1.08 -8.39
C ASN A 129 1.99 2.19 -9.44
N GLY A 130 2.77 1.96 -10.49
CA GLY A 130 2.89 2.90 -11.62
C GLY A 130 3.71 4.17 -11.35
N PHE A 131 4.28 4.35 -10.15
CA PHE A 131 4.99 5.58 -9.77
C PHE A 131 6.23 5.89 -10.61
N SER A 132 6.83 4.89 -11.26
CA SER A 132 7.91 5.11 -12.24
C SER A 132 7.41 5.87 -13.47
N LEU A 133 6.20 5.56 -13.95
CA LEU A 133 5.57 6.29 -15.06
C LEU A 133 5.13 7.67 -14.61
N VAL A 134 4.50 7.79 -13.43
CA VAL A 134 4.09 9.08 -12.85
C VAL A 134 5.27 10.04 -12.78
N ARG A 135 6.40 9.60 -12.22
CA ARG A 135 7.62 10.41 -12.16
C ARG A 135 8.10 10.85 -13.54
N LYS A 136 8.11 9.94 -14.52
CA LYS A 136 8.52 10.26 -15.89
C LYS A 136 7.58 11.23 -16.61
N ILE A 137 6.28 11.22 -16.27
CA ILE A 137 5.31 12.20 -16.76
C ILE A 137 5.62 13.57 -16.15
N VAL A 138 5.83 13.65 -14.83
CA VAL A 138 6.17 14.91 -14.15
C VAL A 138 7.49 15.48 -14.69
N GLU A 139 8.52 14.66 -14.82
CA GLU A 139 9.84 15.04 -15.40
C GLU A 139 9.74 15.59 -16.83
N ARG A 140 8.72 15.20 -17.62
CA ARG A 140 8.48 15.67 -18.99
C ARG A 140 7.47 16.81 -19.07
N SER A 141 6.84 17.15 -17.95
CA SER A 141 5.87 18.22 -17.85
C SER A 141 6.54 19.54 -17.46
N SER A 142 5.74 20.62 -17.38
CA SER A 142 6.17 21.89 -16.77
C SER A 142 5.90 21.96 -15.27
N LEU A 143 5.52 20.84 -14.64
CA LEU A 143 5.16 20.74 -13.22
C LEU A 143 6.30 20.11 -12.42
N ASP A 144 6.29 20.40 -11.12
CA ASP A 144 7.09 19.71 -10.10
C ASP A 144 6.20 19.22 -8.95
N PHE A 145 6.76 18.48 -7.99
CA PHE A 145 5.99 17.95 -6.87
C PHE A 145 5.50 19.02 -5.87
N SER A 146 6.07 20.23 -5.90
CA SER A 146 5.60 21.38 -5.12
C SER A 146 4.52 22.21 -5.83
N SER A 147 4.27 21.93 -7.10
CA SER A 147 3.26 22.62 -7.90
C SER A 147 1.88 22.39 -7.29
N PRO A 148 0.95 23.36 -7.41
CA PRO A 148 -0.43 23.16 -6.96
C PRO A 148 -1.03 21.89 -7.56
N SER A 149 -1.75 21.15 -6.73
CA SER A 149 -2.49 19.98 -7.19
C SER A 149 -3.61 20.39 -8.15
N VAL A 150 -4.06 19.44 -8.97
CA VAL A 150 -5.11 19.67 -9.96
C VAL A 150 -6.39 18.98 -9.45
N GLY A 151 -7.51 19.71 -9.44
CA GLY A 151 -8.83 19.19 -9.06
C GLY A 151 -9.37 19.75 -7.75
N ASP A 152 -10.05 18.91 -6.98
CA ASP A 152 -10.91 19.33 -5.85
C ASP A 152 -10.15 19.76 -4.58
N CYS A 153 -8.82 19.62 -4.55
CA CYS A 153 -7.98 19.95 -3.40
C CYS A 153 -6.90 20.99 -3.73
N PRO A 154 -7.27 22.20 -4.21
CA PRO A 154 -6.29 23.19 -4.70
C PRO A 154 -5.28 23.65 -3.64
N GLU A 155 -5.55 23.41 -2.35
CA GLU A 155 -4.64 23.72 -1.24
C GLU A 155 -3.49 22.71 -1.07
N GLN A 156 -3.59 21.54 -1.71
CA GLN A 156 -2.53 20.53 -1.71
C GLN A 156 -1.57 20.75 -2.88
N THR A 157 -0.33 20.33 -2.70
CA THR A 157 0.66 20.17 -3.76
C THR A 157 0.44 18.86 -4.54
N LEU A 158 0.95 18.79 -5.76
CA LEU A 158 0.93 17.56 -6.58
C LEU A 158 1.57 16.39 -5.83
N GLY A 159 2.69 16.62 -5.14
CA GLY A 159 3.37 15.61 -4.33
C GLY A 159 2.47 15.08 -3.20
N GLU A 160 1.75 15.95 -2.49
CA GLU A 160 0.80 15.53 -1.45
C GLU A 160 -0.35 14.69 -2.01
N GLN A 161 -0.92 15.11 -3.13
CA GLN A 161 -2.00 14.37 -3.77
C GLN A 161 -1.53 12.97 -4.23
N LEU A 162 -0.33 12.89 -4.83
CA LEU A 162 0.29 11.63 -5.23
C LEU A 162 0.66 10.73 -4.04
N LEU A 163 0.94 11.32 -2.88
CA LEU A 163 1.22 10.62 -1.64
C LEU A 163 -0.04 10.27 -0.83
N THR A 164 -1.24 10.43 -1.41
CA THR A 164 -2.48 9.90 -0.83
C THR A 164 -2.29 8.41 -0.52
N PRO A 165 -2.56 7.95 0.71
CA PRO A 165 -2.26 6.59 1.13
C PRO A 165 -3.14 5.58 0.39
N THR A 166 -2.57 4.41 0.13
CA THR A 166 -3.27 3.24 -0.40
C THR A 166 -4.36 2.84 0.59
N LYS A 167 -5.56 2.60 0.05
CA LYS A 167 -6.74 2.30 0.85
C LYS A 167 -6.65 0.86 1.36
N ILE A 168 -6.89 0.67 2.65
CA ILE A 168 -6.97 -0.65 3.28
C ILE A 168 -8.43 -1.10 3.23
N TYR A 169 -8.68 -2.26 2.63
CA TYR A 169 -10.04 -2.77 2.44
C TYR A 169 -10.44 -3.88 3.41
N SER A 170 -9.50 -4.44 4.17
CA SER A 170 -9.70 -5.69 4.91
C SER A 170 -10.89 -5.68 5.86
N LYS A 171 -10.95 -4.73 6.79
CA LYS A 171 -12.08 -4.64 7.74
C LYS A 171 -13.43 -4.43 7.05
N ILE A 172 -13.46 -3.70 5.93
CA ILE A 172 -14.70 -3.32 5.25
C ILE A 172 -15.21 -4.47 4.38
N LEU A 173 -14.31 -5.11 3.63
CA LEU A 173 -14.69 -6.10 2.63
C LEU A 173 -14.71 -7.53 3.18
N LEU A 174 -13.93 -7.87 4.20
CA LEU A 174 -13.86 -9.25 4.70
C LEU A 174 -15.24 -9.85 5.06
N PRO A 175 -16.18 -9.13 5.72
CA PRO A 175 -17.53 -9.67 5.96
C PRO A 175 -18.31 -9.95 4.68
N VAL A 176 -18.13 -9.12 3.64
CA VAL A 176 -18.77 -9.28 2.32
C VAL A 176 -18.15 -10.47 1.58
N LEU A 177 -16.81 -10.57 1.57
CA LEU A 177 -16.10 -11.70 0.95
C LEU A 177 -16.49 -13.04 1.59
N ARG A 178 -16.81 -13.03 2.89
CA ARG A 178 -17.26 -14.21 3.65
C ARG A 178 -18.78 -14.46 3.60
N SER A 179 -19.56 -13.66 2.88
CA SER A 179 -21.02 -13.88 2.79
C SER A 179 -21.40 -15.14 2.01
N GLY A 180 -20.49 -15.61 1.15
CA GLY A 180 -20.73 -16.71 0.21
C GLY A 180 -21.24 -16.27 -1.16
N ASP A 181 -21.54 -14.98 -1.34
CA ASP A 181 -22.03 -14.41 -2.61
C ASP A 181 -20.89 -13.93 -3.52
N VAL A 182 -19.72 -13.65 -2.94
CA VAL A 182 -18.55 -13.24 -3.70
C VAL A 182 -17.84 -14.47 -4.26
N LYS A 183 -17.73 -14.52 -5.58
CA LYS A 183 -17.11 -15.64 -6.30
C LYS A 183 -15.61 -15.45 -6.50
N ALA A 184 -15.15 -14.21 -6.62
CA ALA A 184 -13.75 -13.86 -6.79
C ALA A 184 -13.49 -12.43 -6.30
N TYR A 185 -12.25 -12.16 -5.92
CA TYR A 185 -11.75 -10.82 -5.64
C TYR A 185 -10.41 -10.64 -6.32
N ALA A 186 -10.18 -9.47 -6.89
CA ALA A 186 -8.89 -9.08 -7.44
C ALA A 186 -8.44 -7.77 -6.80
N HIS A 187 -7.26 -7.77 -6.19
CA HIS A 187 -6.60 -6.53 -5.82
C HIS A 187 -5.90 -5.97 -7.06
N ILE A 188 -6.38 -4.83 -7.55
CA ILE A 188 -5.85 -4.20 -8.76
C ILE A 188 -4.56 -3.46 -8.42
N THR A 189 -3.42 -4.02 -8.83
CA THR A 189 -2.08 -3.50 -8.52
C THR A 189 -1.29 -3.13 -9.78
N GLY A 190 -0.19 -3.83 -10.08
CA GLY A 190 0.68 -3.53 -11.21
C GLY A 190 0.33 -4.37 -12.44
N GLY A 191 -0.07 -3.71 -13.53
CA GLY A 191 -0.53 -4.38 -14.76
C GLY A 191 -1.97 -4.86 -14.66
#